data_AF-A0A254RLX7-F1
#
_entry.id   AF-A0A254RLX7-F1
#
_cell.length_a   1.000
_cell.length_b   1.000
_cell.length_c   1.000
_cell.angle_alpha   90.00
_cell.angle_beta   90.00
_cell.angle_gamma   90.00
#
_symmetry.space_group_name_H-M   'P 1'
#
loop_
_entity.id
_entity.type
_entity.pdbx_description
1 polymer ?
#
loop_
_entity_poly.entity_id
_entity_poly.type
_entity_poly.pdbx_seq_one_letter_code
_entity_poly.pdbx_strand_id
1 'polypeptide(L)'
;MKSNLFVKTGLVLALGMSGAFAQDFCSNASHSGQKVTITSNQTGKIGDIGYELWDENGHGGSATFYSDGSMDCSITGAKDYLCRAGLSLGSNKTYKQLDGDMIAEFKLVKSPAQNVGYSYIGVYGWMEGVSGTASRLVEYYVIDNTLANDMPGSWIGNERKGTITVDGGTYTVYRNTRTGPAIKNSGNVQFYQYFSVRTSPRDCGSINISEHMRQWEKMGLEMGVLYEAKVLGEAGNVNGEVRNGRMDFPHARVYVGEYVPPEPPKKIERQPYKGVKAKVPGTVEAENFDEGNSGVSYEDLGNGEATDEVYTYRGTDYQAAVVDGGTGKAIGYTNAEEWYEYTIDVEADGEYDVEANVSNGSGAGKLNLSLDGKSLASLSFTGTENDWDTYEKATGKATLTKGEHVLRITIASANTNVDYVKFSKDGGEPQAIAADLRLNATGKTYQVFDMQGRALGKVEVVAGASISDALFAKFQQTGVYMVKQGGKLTQVRVTR
;
A
#
# COMPACT_ATOMS: atom_id res chain seq x y z
N MET A 1 -31.90 -29.90 59.30
CA MET A 1 -31.78 -30.08 57.84
C MET A 1 -30.64 -29.22 57.35
N LYS A 2 -29.66 -29.84 56.69
CA LYS A 2 -28.53 -29.20 56.02
C LYS A 2 -29.00 -28.58 54.70
N SER A 3 -28.49 -27.41 54.34
CA SER A 3 -27.92 -27.16 53.00
C SER A 3 -27.30 -25.76 52.93
N ASN A 4 -25.98 -25.75 52.76
CA ASN A 4 -25.16 -24.61 52.36
C ASN A 4 -25.60 -24.06 51.01
N LEU A 5 -25.69 -22.74 50.87
CA LEU A 5 -25.63 -22.10 49.55
C LEU A 5 -24.30 -21.33 49.46
N PHE A 6 -23.34 -21.95 48.78
CA PHE A 6 -22.08 -21.34 48.38
C PHE A 6 -22.36 -20.23 47.35
N VAL A 7 -22.05 -18.99 47.70
CA VAL A 7 -21.89 -17.90 46.72
C VAL A 7 -20.53 -18.10 46.07
N LYS A 8 -20.52 -18.64 44.85
CA LYS A 8 -19.32 -18.65 43.99
C LYS A 8 -19.14 -17.23 43.43
N THR A 9 -18.18 -16.49 43.98
CA THR A 9 -17.66 -15.26 43.37
C THR A 9 -16.88 -15.66 42.12
N GLY A 10 -17.54 -15.66 40.97
CA GLY A 10 -16.88 -15.76 39.67
C GLY A 10 -16.19 -14.45 39.36
N LEU A 11 -14.88 -14.39 39.58
CA LEU A 11 -14.02 -13.33 39.05
C LEU A 11 -14.01 -13.50 37.52
N VAL A 12 -14.91 -12.81 36.81
CA VAL A 12 -14.82 -12.68 35.36
C VAL A 12 -13.64 -11.75 35.10
N LEU A 13 -12.49 -12.37 34.82
CA LEU A 13 -11.35 -11.68 34.24
C LEU A 13 -11.78 -11.23 32.84
N ALA A 14 -12.28 -10.00 32.73
CA ALA A 14 -12.47 -9.35 31.45
C ALA A 14 -11.08 -9.09 30.88
N LEU A 15 -10.57 -10.07 30.12
CA LEU A 15 -9.48 -9.85 29.19
C LEU A 15 -10.01 -8.85 28.16
N GLY A 16 -9.72 -7.58 28.40
CA GLY A 16 -9.85 -6.53 27.41
C GLY A 16 -8.96 -6.88 26.23
N MET A 17 -9.54 -7.53 25.23
CA MET A 17 -8.99 -7.54 23.89
C MET A 17 -9.27 -6.16 23.28
N SER A 18 -8.48 -5.16 23.66
CA SER A 18 -8.28 -3.97 22.85
C SER A 18 -7.31 -4.36 21.75
N GLY A 19 -7.84 -4.95 20.67
CA GLY A 19 -7.07 -5.36 19.51
C GLY A 19 -7.75 -4.86 18.24
N ALA A 20 -7.01 -4.06 17.47
CA ALA A 20 -7.11 -3.89 16.02
C ALA A 20 -8.54 -3.93 15.40
N PHE A 21 -9.27 -2.82 15.46
CA PHE A 21 -10.51 -2.65 14.68
C PHE A 21 -10.38 -1.68 13.49
N ALA A 22 -9.19 -1.10 13.26
CA ALA A 22 -8.96 -0.31 12.06
C ALA A 22 -8.66 -1.24 10.87
N GLN A 23 -9.60 -1.30 9.91
CA GLN A 23 -9.43 -1.75 8.51
C GLN A 23 -9.38 -3.26 8.14
N ASP A 24 -9.98 -4.16 8.94
CA ASP A 24 -10.19 -5.57 8.52
C ASP A 24 -10.96 -5.69 7.18
N PHE A 25 -11.89 -4.78 6.91
CA PHE A 25 -12.65 -4.79 5.65
C PHE A 25 -11.81 -4.40 4.42
N CYS A 26 -10.70 -3.66 4.56
CA CYS A 26 -9.91 -3.27 3.39
C CYS A 26 -9.25 -4.48 2.74
N SER A 27 -8.80 -5.47 3.51
CA SER A 27 -8.20 -6.70 2.96
C SER A 27 -9.25 -7.75 2.57
N ASN A 28 -10.40 -7.81 3.26
CA ASN A 28 -11.36 -8.93 3.14
C ASN A 28 -12.70 -8.60 2.45
N ALA A 29 -12.91 -7.37 1.99
CA ALA A 29 -14.16 -6.95 1.37
C ALA A 29 -14.56 -7.79 0.15
N SER A 30 -15.81 -8.26 0.16
CA SER A 30 -16.47 -8.93 -0.96
C SER A 30 -17.98 -8.75 -0.87
N HIS A 31 -18.68 -8.78 -2.01
CA HIS A 31 -20.13 -8.68 -2.03
C HIS A 31 -20.83 -9.88 -1.40
N SER A 32 -21.86 -9.63 -0.59
CA SER A 32 -22.63 -10.68 0.07
C SER A 32 -24.13 -10.33 0.20
N GLY A 33 -24.94 -11.34 0.48
CA GLY A 33 -26.38 -11.17 0.70
C GLY A 33 -27.22 -11.10 -0.59
N GLN A 34 -28.45 -10.60 -0.45
CA GLN A 34 -29.37 -10.43 -1.58
C GLN A 34 -28.87 -9.33 -2.52
N LYS A 35 -29.20 -9.40 -3.80
CA LYS A 35 -28.84 -8.37 -4.77
C LYS A 35 -30.01 -7.92 -5.65
N VAL A 36 -29.94 -6.69 -6.11
CA VAL A 36 -30.83 -6.11 -7.13
C VAL A 36 -29.99 -5.37 -8.16
N THR A 37 -30.21 -5.66 -9.44
CA THR A 37 -29.57 -4.95 -10.56
C THR A 37 -30.60 -4.10 -11.26
N ILE A 38 -30.28 -2.82 -11.47
CA ILE A 38 -31.12 -1.86 -12.18
C ILE A 38 -30.35 -1.22 -13.33
N THR A 39 -31.04 -0.87 -14.40
CA THR A 39 -30.47 -0.36 -15.66
C THR A 39 -31.13 0.95 -16.13
N SER A 40 -31.92 1.56 -15.26
CA SER A 40 -32.63 2.82 -15.50
C SER A 40 -32.82 3.56 -14.19
N ASN A 41 -33.16 4.85 -14.28
CA ASN A 41 -33.33 5.72 -13.12
C ASN A 41 -34.36 5.12 -12.16
N GLN A 42 -33.90 4.77 -10.97
CA GLN A 42 -34.72 4.13 -9.96
C GLN A 42 -34.09 4.31 -8.58
N THR A 43 -34.94 4.70 -7.63
CA THR A 43 -34.67 4.63 -6.20
C THR A 43 -35.32 3.36 -5.62
N GLY A 44 -34.70 2.74 -4.63
CA GLY A 44 -35.28 1.59 -3.94
C GLY A 44 -34.62 1.29 -2.61
N LYS A 45 -34.98 0.13 -2.05
CA LYS A 45 -34.41 -0.38 -0.79
C LYS A 45 -34.12 -1.86 -0.93
N ILE A 46 -32.97 -2.30 -0.44
CA ILE A 46 -32.60 -3.72 -0.29
C ILE A 46 -32.23 -3.98 1.17
N GLY A 47 -33.03 -4.77 1.88
CA GLY A 47 -32.96 -4.85 3.33
C GLY A 47 -33.17 -3.47 3.98
N ASP A 48 -32.15 -2.98 4.70
CA ASP A 48 -32.13 -1.65 5.30
C ASP A 48 -31.40 -0.58 4.51
N ILE A 49 -30.81 -0.94 3.36
CA ILE A 49 -30.01 -0.05 2.54
C ILE A 49 -30.88 0.62 1.48
N GLY A 50 -30.94 1.94 1.50
CA GLY A 50 -31.53 2.73 0.40
C GLY A 50 -30.53 2.84 -0.74
N TYR A 51 -30.98 2.58 -1.97
CA TYR A 51 -30.14 2.68 -3.17
C TYR A 51 -30.77 3.59 -4.21
N GLU A 52 -29.94 4.14 -5.09
CA GLU A 52 -30.39 4.88 -6.26
C GLU A 52 -29.39 4.75 -7.42
N LEU A 53 -29.94 4.49 -8.61
CA LEU A 53 -29.28 4.80 -9.87
C LEU A 53 -29.98 6.03 -10.47
N TRP A 54 -29.20 7.03 -10.83
CA TRP A 54 -29.66 8.18 -11.59
C TRP A 54 -28.70 8.46 -12.72
N ASP A 55 -29.25 8.70 -13.90
CA ASP A 55 -28.51 9.04 -15.11
C ASP A 55 -29.31 10.04 -15.96
N GLU A 56 -28.66 11.09 -16.43
CA GLU A 56 -29.31 12.20 -17.13
C GLU A 56 -30.01 11.75 -18.43
N ASN A 57 -29.40 10.86 -19.22
CA ASN A 57 -29.97 10.38 -20.49
C ASN A 57 -30.70 9.03 -20.38
N GLY A 58 -30.71 8.41 -19.19
CA GLY A 58 -31.51 7.23 -18.85
C GLY A 58 -31.06 5.91 -19.48
N HIS A 59 -29.86 5.87 -20.05
CA HIS A 59 -29.28 4.70 -20.72
C HIS A 59 -27.77 4.55 -20.46
N GLY A 60 -27.27 5.18 -19.39
CA GLY A 60 -25.87 5.33 -19.03
C GLY A 60 -25.22 4.14 -18.34
N GLY A 61 -25.91 2.99 -18.26
CA GLY A 61 -25.37 1.75 -17.72
C GLY A 61 -26.28 1.09 -16.68
N SER A 62 -25.66 0.47 -15.67
CA SER A 62 -26.36 -0.32 -14.65
C SER A 62 -25.71 -0.18 -13.28
N ALA A 63 -26.46 -0.48 -12.23
CA ALA A 63 -25.95 -0.61 -10.88
C ALA A 63 -26.52 -1.86 -10.23
N THR A 64 -25.66 -2.64 -9.57
CA THR A 64 -26.06 -3.76 -8.72
C THR A 64 -25.84 -3.39 -7.27
N PHE A 65 -26.90 -3.49 -6.46
CA PHE A 65 -26.87 -3.18 -5.03
C PHE A 65 -27.08 -4.46 -4.22
N TYR A 66 -26.34 -4.59 -3.12
CA TYR A 66 -26.38 -5.76 -2.25
C TYR A 66 -26.95 -5.41 -0.87
N SER A 67 -27.56 -6.39 -0.19
CA SER A 67 -28.17 -6.18 1.13
C SER A 67 -27.16 -5.93 2.25
N ASP A 68 -25.88 -6.23 2.01
CA ASP A 68 -24.78 -5.87 2.93
C ASP A 68 -24.31 -4.41 2.78
N GLY A 69 -24.82 -3.70 1.77
CA GLY A 69 -24.50 -2.31 1.45
C GLY A 69 -23.53 -2.13 0.28
N SER A 70 -22.78 -3.17 -0.08
CA SER A 70 -21.87 -3.15 -1.22
C SER A 70 -22.60 -2.89 -2.54
N MET A 71 -21.89 -2.38 -3.55
CA MET A 71 -22.49 -2.06 -4.85
C MET A 71 -21.48 -2.17 -5.99
N ASP A 72 -21.95 -2.46 -7.20
CA ASP A 72 -21.13 -2.50 -8.43
C ASP A 72 -21.80 -1.64 -9.50
N CYS A 73 -21.06 -0.66 -9.99
CA CYS A 73 -21.54 0.36 -10.90
C CYS A 73 -20.85 0.24 -12.26
N SER A 74 -21.64 -0.01 -13.30
CA SER A 74 -21.16 -0.09 -14.68
C SER A 74 -21.69 1.09 -15.48
N ILE A 75 -20.79 1.83 -16.13
CA ILE A 75 -21.09 3.06 -16.86
C ILE A 75 -20.81 2.86 -18.35
N THR A 76 -21.83 3.12 -19.16
CA THR A 76 -21.69 3.13 -20.62
C THR A 76 -22.70 4.08 -21.25
N GLY A 77 -22.22 5.09 -21.99
CA GLY A 77 -23.08 6.04 -22.68
C GLY A 77 -23.75 7.06 -21.77
N ALA A 78 -23.20 7.35 -20.59
CA ALA A 78 -23.78 8.30 -19.63
C ALA A 78 -23.23 9.72 -19.80
N LYS A 79 -24.10 10.73 -19.72
CA LYS A 79 -23.67 12.14 -19.61
C LYS A 79 -23.31 12.53 -18.18
N ASP A 80 -24.13 12.08 -17.24
CA ASP A 80 -23.98 12.29 -15.80
C ASP A 80 -24.62 11.09 -15.10
N TYR A 81 -23.79 10.18 -14.57
CA TYR A 81 -24.19 8.93 -13.95
C TYR A 81 -23.88 8.96 -12.46
N LEU A 82 -24.85 8.58 -11.63
CA LEU A 82 -24.73 8.42 -10.20
C LEU A 82 -25.26 7.05 -9.77
N CYS A 83 -24.41 6.23 -9.16
CA CYS A 83 -24.81 5.06 -8.39
C CYS A 83 -24.50 5.28 -6.91
N ARG A 84 -25.46 5.01 -6.03
CA ARG A 84 -25.27 5.26 -4.60
C ARG A 84 -26.10 4.37 -3.69
N ALA A 85 -25.53 4.03 -2.55
CA ALA A 85 -26.15 3.19 -1.52
C ALA A 85 -25.83 3.69 -0.10
N GLY A 86 -26.81 3.61 0.80
CA GLY A 86 -26.64 4.01 2.20
C GLY A 86 -27.93 4.43 2.88
N LEU A 87 -27.85 5.45 3.73
CA LEU A 87 -28.96 5.91 4.56
C LEU A 87 -29.93 6.81 3.77
N SER A 88 -31.22 6.55 3.96
CA SER A 88 -32.33 7.44 3.57
C SER A 88 -32.98 7.98 4.85
N LEU A 89 -32.74 9.26 5.17
CA LEU A 89 -33.00 9.87 6.48
C LEU A 89 -34.29 10.69 6.52
N GLY A 90 -34.82 11.08 5.36
CA GLY A 90 -36.17 11.62 5.21
C GLY A 90 -36.38 13.03 5.76
N SER A 91 -35.32 13.75 6.11
CA SER A 91 -35.33 15.18 6.45
C SER A 91 -35.99 15.51 7.79
N ASN A 92 -35.81 14.62 8.77
CA ASN A 92 -36.40 14.76 10.10
C ASN A 92 -35.44 15.32 11.15
N LYS A 93 -34.13 15.09 10.96
CA LYS A 93 -33.10 15.38 11.96
C LYS A 93 -31.90 16.06 11.29
N THR A 94 -31.33 17.04 11.97
CA THR A 94 -29.97 17.51 11.68
C THR A 94 -28.95 16.46 12.13
N TYR A 95 -27.70 16.55 11.65
CA TYR A 95 -26.64 15.62 12.07
C TYR A 95 -26.42 15.64 13.60
N LYS A 96 -26.67 16.77 14.27
CA LYS A 96 -26.56 16.94 15.74
C LYS A 96 -27.66 16.23 16.53
N GLN A 97 -28.76 15.85 15.88
CA GLN A 97 -29.92 15.20 16.51
C GLN A 97 -29.91 13.67 16.31
N LEU A 98 -28.89 13.16 15.62
CA LEU A 98 -28.61 11.74 15.50
C LEU A 98 -27.97 11.22 16.80
N ASP A 99 -28.14 9.94 17.07
CA ASP A 99 -27.61 9.26 18.26
C ASP A 99 -26.20 8.72 17.99
N GLY A 100 -25.33 9.59 17.48
CA GLY A 100 -23.98 9.25 17.02
C GLY A 100 -23.56 10.01 15.75
N ASP A 101 -22.35 9.73 15.30
CA ASP A 101 -21.82 10.27 14.05
C ASP A 101 -22.27 9.43 12.86
N MET A 102 -22.51 10.08 11.72
CA MET A 102 -22.69 9.38 10.45
C MET A 102 -21.34 8.97 9.90
N ILE A 103 -21.12 7.67 9.77
CA ILE A 103 -19.89 7.08 9.27
C ILE A 103 -20.19 6.37 7.95
N ALA A 104 -19.35 6.62 6.95
CA ALA A 104 -19.28 5.81 5.75
C ALA A 104 -17.98 5.00 5.73
N GLU A 105 -18.07 3.70 5.51
CA GLU A 105 -16.95 2.83 5.21
C GLU A 105 -17.06 2.43 3.74
N PHE A 106 -15.94 2.48 3.01
CA PHE A 106 -15.93 1.96 1.66
C PHE A 106 -14.58 1.34 1.29
N LYS A 107 -14.63 0.39 0.35
CA LYS A 107 -13.50 -0.04 -0.47
C LYS A 107 -13.91 0.13 -1.92
N LEU A 108 -13.04 0.71 -2.74
CA LEU A 108 -13.23 0.95 -4.17
C LEU A 108 -12.25 0.09 -4.96
N VAL A 109 -12.77 -0.60 -5.98
CA VAL A 109 -12.00 -1.22 -7.06
C VAL A 109 -12.53 -0.62 -8.37
N LYS A 110 -11.71 0.20 -9.03
CA LYS A 110 -12.11 0.89 -10.27
C LYS A 110 -11.36 0.36 -11.48
N SER A 111 -11.99 0.41 -12.65
CA SER A 111 -11.35 0.12 -13.94
C SER A 111 -11.24 1.41 -14.78
N PRO A 112 -10.27 1.49 -15.70
CA PRO A 112 -10.15 2.64 -16.60
C PRO A 112 -11.46 2.92 -17.34
N ALA A 113 -11.84 4.19 -17.40
CA ALA A 113 -13.02 4.68 -18.10
C ALA A 113 -12.61 5.67 -19.18
N GLN A 114 -13.38 5.74 -20.27
CA GLN A 114 -13.10 6.65 -21.38
C GLN A 114 -13.98 7.89 -21.29
N ASN A 115 -13.41 9.02 -21.71
CA ASN A 115 -14.12 10.29 -21.84
C ASN A 115 -14.78 10.76 -20.52
N VAL A 116 -14.13 10.54 -19.38
CA VAL A 116 -14.55 11.07 -18.08
C VAL A 116 -14.13 12.53 -17.98
N GLY A 117 -15.10 13.44 -17.97
CA GLY A 117 -14.85 14.88 -17.78
C GLY A 117 -14.76 15.27 -16.30
N TYR A 118 -15.57 14.64 -15.46
CA TYR A 118 -15.55 14.77 -14.01
C TYR A 118 -16.00 13.46 -13.36
N SER A 119 -15.58 13.23 -12.12
CA SER A 119 -16.03 12.10 -11.31
C SER A 119 -15.83 12.38 -9.83
N TYR A 120 -16.78 11.92 -9.01
CA TYR A 120 -16.77 12.06 -7.56
C TYR A 120 -17.02 10.69 -6.94
N ILE A 121 -16.07 10.21 -6.15
CA ILE A 121 -16.20 8.95 -5.42
C ILE A 121 -15.97 9.22 -3.94
N GLY A 122 -16.91 8.77 -3.11
CA GLY A 122 -16.88 9.00 -1.66
C GLY A 122 -18.28 9.04 -1.08
N VAL A 123 -18.65 10.11 -0.39
CA VAL A 123 -19.97 10.31 0.21
C VAL A 123 -20.76 11.41 -0.51
N TYR A 124 -22.06 11.17 -0.62
CA TYR A 124 -23.04 12.09 -1.17
C TYR A 124 -24.28 12.21 -0.29
N GLY A 125 -24.92 13.38 -0.31
CA GLY A 125 -26.30 13.47 0.13
C GLY A 125 -26.92 14.84 -0.05
N TRP A 126 -28.13 14.96 0.50
CA TRP A 126 -28.90 16.21 0.50
C TRP A 126 -29.31 16.59 1.92
N MET A 127 -29.45 17.89 2.14
CA MET A 127 -30.07 18.46 3.33
C MET A 127 -31.00 19.61 2.97
N GLU A 128 -31.99 19.82 3.83
CA GLU A 128 -33.06 20.80 3.64
C GLU A 128 -33.07 21.84 4.76
N GLY A 129 -33.67 22.99 4.49
CA GLY A 129 -33.91 24.02 5.49
C GLY A 129 -32.75 25.00 5.67
N VAL A 130 -31.70 24.92 4.86
CA VAL A 130 -30.57 25.85 4.87
C VAL A 130 -30.95 27.17 4.21
N SER A 131 -30.61 28.29 4.83
CA SER A 131 -30.94 29.61 4.27
C SER A 131 -29.93 30.03 3.19
N GLY A 132 -30.35 30.90 2.26
CA GLY A 132 -29.46 31.50 1.26
C GLY A 132 -29.75 31.13 -0.20
N THR A 133 -30.61 30.14 -0.44
CA THR A 133 -31.21 29.87 -1.75
C THR A 133 -32.73 29.78 -1.66
N ALA A 134 -33.43 29.98 -2.78
CA ALA A 134 -34.90 29.89 -2.81
C ALA A 134 -35.41 28.48 -2.47
N SER A 135 -34.68 27.44 -2.87
CA SER A 135 -35.05 26.05 -2.59
C SER A 135 -34.78 25.64 -1.14
N ARG A 136 -33.89 26.36 -0.44
CA ARG A 136 -33.37 25.98 0.89
C ARG A 136 -32.71 24.60 0.93
N LEU A 137 -32.21 24.14 -0.22
CA LEU A 137 -31.55 22.85 -0.38
C LEU A 137 -30.03 23.02 -0.41
N VAL A 138 -29.35 22.00 0.10
CA VAL A 138 -27.92 21.79 -0.12
C VAL A 138 -27.67 20.36 -0.54
N GLU A 139 -26.93 20.21 -1.63
CA GLU A 139 -26.30 18.96 -2.05
C GLU A 139 -24.89 18.92 -1.47
N TYR A 140 -24.43 17.81 -0.91
CA TYR A 140 -23.11 17.76 -0.29
C TYR A 140 -22.31 16.54 -0.69
N TYR A 141 -20.99 16.72 -0.72
CA TYR A 141 -20.02 15.74 -1.16
C TYR A 141 -18.81 15.70 -0.22
N VAL A 142 -18.36 14.49 0.11
CA VAL A 142 -16.99 14.24 0.59
C VAL A 142 -16.32 13.32 -0.41
N ILE A 143 -15.31 13.84 -1.11
CA ILE A 143 -14.72 13.20 -2.30
C ILE A 143 -13.34 12.67 -1.92
N ASP A 144 -13.23 11.35 -1.90
CA ASP A 144 -12.01 10.62 -1.57
C ASP A 144 -11.30 10.10 -2.82
N ASN A 145 -12.01 9.92 -3.94
CA ASN A 145 -11.42 9.41 -5.17
C ASN A 145 -12.18 9.92 -6.40
N THR A 146 -11.71 9.54 -7.59
CA THR A 146 -12.25 9.95 -8.88
C THR A 146 -11.96 8.90 -9.96
N LEU A 147 -12.85 8.75 -10.95
CA LEU A 147 -12.57 8.07 -12.22
C LEU A 147 -11.88 8.98 -13.26
N ALA A 148 -11.85 10.29 -13.04
CA ALA A 148 -11.13 11.22 -13.91
C ALA A 148 -9.61 11.13 -13.66
N ASN A 149 -8.82 11.78 -14.51
CA ASN A 149 -7.36 11.78 -14.40
C ASN A 149 -6.86 12.44 -13.09
N ASP A 150 -7.58 13.44 -12.62
CA ASP A 150 -7.19 14.25 -11.46
C ASP A 150 -8.36 14.43 -10.48
N MET A 151 -8.03 14.59 -9.19
CA MET A 151 -9.00 14.98 -8.17
C MET A 151 -9.64 16.33 -8.54
N PRO A 152 -10.93 16.56 -8.22
CA PRO A 152 -11.59 17.82 -8.55
C PRO A 152 -10.85 19.05 -8.00
N GLY A 153 -10.64 20.03 -8.87
CA GLY A 153 -9.92 21.26 -8.53
C GLY A 153 -10.85 22.39 -8.12
N SER A 154 -10.34 23.62 -8.18
CA SER A 154 -11.09 24.83 -7.81
C SER A 154 -12.33 25.09 -8.67
N TRP A 155 -12.47 24.44 -9.81
CA TRP A 155 -13.63 24.57 -10.70
C TRP A 155 -14.91 23.97 -10.12
N ILE A 156 -14.83 23.11 -9.10
CA ILE A 156 -16.00 22.44 -8.50
C ILE A 156 -16.90 23.39 -7.69
N GLY A 157 -16.37 24.53 -7.24
CA GLY A 157 -17.13 25.51 -6.47
C GLY A 157 -16.67 26.94 -6.67
N ASN A 158 -17.64 27.86 -6.71
CA ASN A 158 -17.38 29.28 -6.87
C ASN A 158 -16.69 29.92 -5.65
N GLU A 159 -16.65 29.24 -4.51
CA GLU A 159 -16.01 29.73 -3.28
C GLU A 159 -15.14 28.66 -2.61
N ARG A 160 -13.85 28.94 -2.49
CA ARG A 160 -12.94 28.15 -1.65
C ARG A 160 -13.03 28.61 -0.21
N LYS A 161 -13.36 27.70 0.71
CA LYS A 161 -13.56 28.00 2.14
C LYS A 161 -12.31 27.82 2.98
N GLY A 162 -11.44 26.88 2.61
CA GLY A 162 -10.21 26.58 3.36
C GLY A 162 -9.82 25.11 3.23
N THR A 163 -9.02 24.63 4.17
CA THR A 163 -8.63 23.22 4.28
C THR A 163 -8.97 22.67 5.66
N ILE A 164 -9.27 21.37 5.72
CA ILE A 164 -9.53 20.63 6.96
C ILE A 164 -8.66 19.37 6.98
N THR A 165 -8.29 18.91 8.17
CA THR A 165 -7.57 17.65 8.36
C THR A 165 -8.42 16.75 9.24
N VAL A 166 -8.95 15.69 8.64
CA VAL A 166 -9.90 14.73 9.24
C VAL A 166 -9.66 13.36 8.61
N ASP A 167 -9.99 12.28 9.31
CA ASP A 167 -9.94 10.91 8.77
C ASP A 167 -8.58 10.49 8.15
N GLY A 168 -7.47 10.99 8.71
CA GLY A 168 -6.12 10.72 8.22
C GLY A 168 -5.80 11.35 6.86
N GLY A 169 -6.59 12.32 6.40
CA GLY A 169 -6.39 13.04 5.15
C GLY A 169 -6.53 14.55 5.29
N THR A 170 -6.06 15.28 4.28
CA THR A 170 -6.34 16.71 4.14
C THR A 170 -7.36 16.91 3.03
N TYR A 171 -8.35 17.76 3.27
CA TYR A 171 -9.39 18.09 2.30
C TYR A 171 -9.42 19.59 2.06
N THR A 172 -9.63 19.99 0.81
CA THR A 172 -9.98 21.37 0.47
C THR A 172 -11.50 21.51 0.46
N VAL A 173 -12.02 22.51 1.17
CA VAL A 173 -13.46 22.76 1.29
C VAL A 173 -13.91 23.84 0.31
N TYR A 174 -15.00 23.55 -0.41
CA TYR A 174 -15.62 24.48 -1.35
C TYR A 174 -17.13 24.62 -1.09
N ARG A 175 -17.67 25.77 -1.48
CA ARG A 175 -19.09 25.99 -1.72
C ARG A 175 -19.30 26.31 -3.19
N ASN A 176 -20.36 25.76 -3.76
CA ASN A 176 -20.91 26.17 -5.05
C ASN A 176 -22.35 26.69 -4.91
N THR A 177 -22.82 27.47 -5.87
CA THR A 177 -24.25 27.72 -6.11
C THR A 177 -24.63 27.13 -7.46
N ARG A 178 -25.50 26.12 -7.46
CA ARG A 178 -25.91 25.38 -8.67
C ARG A 178 -27.38 25.64 -8.97
N THR A 179 -27.71 25.70 -10.27
CA THR A 179 -29.08 25.61 -10.77
C THR A 179 -29.21 24.31 -11.54
N GLY A 180 -30.06 23.40 -11.09
CA GLY A 180 -30.20 22.09 -11.71
C GLY A 180 -31.32 21.25 -11.10
N PRO A 181 -31.41 19.96 -11.50
CA PRO A 181 -32.31 19.01 -10.85
C PRO A 181 -31.98 18.90 -9.35
N ALA A 182 -33.01 18.74 -8.52
CA ALA A 182 -32.84 18.61 -7.08
C ALA A 182 -33.91 17.68 -6.50
N ILE A 183 -33.68 17.22 -5.28
CA ILE A 183 -34.67 16.42 -4.55
C ILE A 183 -35.99 17.17 -4.37
N LYS A 184 -37.10 16.42 -4.39
CA LYS A 184 -38.47 16.88 -4.07
C LYS A 184 -39.03 18.01 -4.96
N ASN A 185 -38.37 18.37 -6.05
CA ASN A 185 -38.82 19.42 -6.97
C ASN A 185 -38.96 18.88 -8.40
N SER A 186 -40.01 19.31 -9.10
CA SER A 186 -40.11 19.14 -10.55
C SER A 186 -39.36 20.28 -11.25
N GLY A 187 -38.32 19.96 -12.00
CA GLY A 187 -37.52 20.93 -12.77
C GLY A 187 -36.32 21.50 -12.02
N ASN A 188 -35.68 22.50 -12.63
CA ASN A 188 -34.42 23.05 -12.12
C ASN A 188 -34.66 24.13 -11.07
N VAL A 189 -33.97 24.01 -9.93
CA VAL A 189 -33.99 25.01 -8.85
C VAL A 189 -32.57 25.42 -8.49
N GLN A 190 -32.42 26.57 -7.84
CA GLN A 190 -31.12 27.00 -7.30
C GLN A 190 -30.91 26.44 -5.89
N PHE A 191 -29.74 25.85 -5.64
CA PHE A 191 -29.34 25.26 -4.36
C PHE A 191 -27.82 25.45 -4.14
N TYR A 192 -27.37 25.26 -2.91
CA TYR A 192 -25.93 25.22 -2.64
C TYR A 192 -25.37 23.82 -2.84
N GLN A 193 -24.09 23.74 -3.17
CA GLN A 193 -23.33 22.50 -3.06
C GLN A 193 -22.16 22.69 -2.11
N TYR A 194 -21.96 21.76 -1.17
CA TYR A 194 -20.80 21.76 -0.26
C TYR A 194 -19.87 20.60 -0.59
N PHE A 195 -18.57 20.87 -0.64
CA PHE A 195 -17.57 19.87 -0.99
C PHE A 195 -16.47 19.84 0.04
N SER A 196 -16.06 18.64 0.45
CA SER A 196 -14.71 18.36 0.93
C SER A 196 -14.00 17.51 -0.12
N VAL A 197 -12.89 17.97 -0.68
CA VAL A 197 -12.13 17.23 -1.70
C VAL A 197 -10.77 16.84 -1.15
N ARG A 198 -10.50 15.53 -1.04
CA ARG A 198 -9.23 15.02 -0.51
C ARG A 198 -8.08 15.47 -1.42
N THR A 199 -6.95 15.85 -0.83
CA THR A 199 -5.79 16.33 -1.60
C THR A 199 -5.04 15.22 -2.33
N SER A 200 -5.19 13.98 -1.86
CA SER A 200 -4.70 12.76 -2.51
C SER A 200 -5.82 11.72 -2.53
N PRO A 201 -5.93 10.89 -3.58
CA PRO A 201 -6.98 9.88 -3.66
C PRO A 201 -6.81 8.82 -2.56
N ARG A 202 -7.93 8.24 -2.11
CA ARG A 202 -8.04 7.08 -1.21
C ARG A 202 -9.07 6.12 -1.75
N ASP A 203 -8.76 4.84 -1.83
CA ASP A 203 -9.64 3.79 -2.35
C ASP A 203 -10.29 2.97 -1.23
N CYS A 204 -9.71 2.93 -0.03
CA CYS A 204 -10.31 2.25 1.12
C CYS A 204 -10.20 3.06 2.42
N GLY A 205 -11.26 3.03 3.23
CA GLY A 205 -11.25 3.55 4.59
C GLY A 205 -12.62 4.01 5.07
N SER A 206 -12.60 4.75 6.19
CA SER A 206 -13.78 5.35 6.81
C SER A 206 -13.77 6.86 6.63
N ILE A 207 -14.95 7.43 6.39
CA ILE A 207 -15.24 8.86 6.32
C ILE A 207 -16.21 9.18 7.47
N ASN A 208 -15.82 10.07 8.38
CA ASN A 208 -16.73 10.62 9.38
C ASN A 208 -17.48 11.83 8.80
N ILE A 209 -18.64 11.56 8.21
CA ILE A 209 -19.50 12.54 7.56
C ILE A 209 -19.88 13.66 8.55
N SER A 210 -20.20 13.30 9.80
CA SER A 210 -20.54 14.27 10.84
C SER A 210 -19.37 15.19 11.19
N GLU A 211 -18.12 14.72 11.14
CA GLU A 211 -16.94 15.56 11.35
C GLU A 211 -16.76 16.57 10.21
N HIS A 212 -16.93 16.15 8.95
CA HIS A 212 -16.93 17.08 7.81
C HIS A 212 -18.01 18.18 7.99
N MET A 213 -19.22 17.81 8.41
CA MET A 213 -20.29 18.77 8.70
C MET A 213 -19.94 19.73 9.85
N ARG A 214 -19.30 19.25 10.93
CA ARG A 214 -18.80 20.11 12.01
C ARG A 214 -17.76 21.12 11.50
N GLN A 215 -16.85 20.69 10.64
CA GLN A 215 -15.84 21.58 10.07
C GLN A 215 -16.44 22.59 9.10
N TRP A 216 -17.43 22.19 8.30
CA TRP A 216 -18.19 23.09 7.43
C TRP A 216 -18.90 24.20 8.23
N GLU A 217 -19.52 23.88 9.36
CA GLU A 217 -20.14 24.88 10.24
C GLU A 217 -19.12 25.88 10.79
N LYS A 218 -17.92 25.43 11.18
CA LYS A 218 -16.83 26.33 11.60
C LYS A 218 -16.39 27.28 10.49
N MET A 219 -16.61 26.90 9.23
CA MET A 219 -16.35 27.72 8.05
C MET A 219 -17.56 28.56 7.59
N GLY A 220 -18.63 28.58 8.38
CA GLY A 220 -19.85 29.35 8.11
C GLY A 220 -20.76 28.73 7.05
N LEU A 221 -20.67 27.42 6.82
CA LEU A 221 -21.63 26.66 6.01
C LEU A 221 -22.72 26.10 6.92
N GLU A 222 -23.97 26.51 6.73
CA GLU A 222 -25.10 26.12 7.58
C GLU A 222 -25.57 24.70 7.24
N MET A 223 -25.79 23.86 8.25
CA MET A 223 -26.28 22.48 8.09
C MET A 223 -27.80 22.40 8.26
N GLY A 224 -28.45 21.67 7.37
CA GLY A 224 -29.90 21.44 7.38
C GLY A 224 -30.31 20.13 8.04
N VAL A 225 -31.60 19.79 7.90
CA VAL A 225 -32.11 18.44 8.19
C VAL A 225 -31.72 17.49 7.07
N LEU A 226 -31.27 16.30 7.41
CA LEU A 226 -30.65 15.35 6.49
C LEU A 226 -31.69 14.56 5.70
N TYR A 227 -31.62 14.61 4.37
CA TYR A 227 -32.47 13.80 3.48
C TYR A 227 -31.86 12.42 3.23
N GLU A 228 -30.57 12.35 2.95
CA GLU A 228 -29.83 11.10 2.70
C GLU A 228 -28.34 11.25 3.00
N ALA A 229 -27.66 10.12 3.23
CA ALA A 229 -26.20 10.03 3.29
C ALA A 229 -25.77 8.67 2.71
N LYS A 230 -25.07 8.67 1.58
CA LYS A 230 -24.75 7.45 0.81
C LYS A 230 -23.30 7.44 0.35
N VAL A 231 -22.73 6.24 0.22
CA VAL A 231 -21.53 6.04 -0.61
C VAL A 231 -21.95 6.27 -2.06
N LEU A 232 -21.11 6.98 -2.83
CA LEU A 232 -21.37 7.44 -4.19
C LEU A 232 -20.24 7.02 -5.12
N GLY A 233 -20.61 6.55 -6.31
CA GLY A 233 -19.80 6.65 -7.52
C GLY A 233 -20.51 7.52 -8.56
N GLU A 234 -19.92 8.69 -8.87
CA GLU A 234 -20.40 9.61 -9.90
C GLU A 234 -19.37 9.76 -11.01
N ALA A 235 -19.81 9.78 -12.27
CA ALA A 235 -18.97 10.14 -13.40
C ALA A 235 -19.80 10.75 -14.53
N GLY A 236 -19.26 11.79 -15.15
CA GLY A 236 -19.93 12.47 -16.24
C GLY A 236 -18.97 13.22 -17.16
N ASN A 237 -19.53 13.75 -18.24
CA ASN A 237 -18.84 14.62 -19.17
C ASN A 237 -19.81 15.61 -19.80
N VAL A 238 -19.55 16.90 -19.61
CA VAL A 238 -20.40 17.97 -20.15
C VAL A 238 -20.38 18.05 -21.70
N ASN A 239 -19.35 17.49 -22.34
CA ASN A 239 -19.12 17.55 -23.79
C ASN A 239 -19.30 16.19 -24.48
N GLY A 240 -19.81 15.17 -23.78
CA GLY A 240 -19.96 13.84 -24.38
C GLY A 240 -20.51 12.82 -23.40
N GLU A 241 -20.18 11.55 -23.63
CA GLU A 241 -20.62 10.46 -22.79
C GLU A 241 -19.43 9.66 -22.26
N VAL A 242 -19.50 9.26 -20.99
CA VAL A 242 -18.56 8.35 -20.36
C VAL A 242 -18.80 6.93 -20.90
N ARG A 243 -17.72 6.21 -21.20
CA ARG A 243 -17.80 4.85 -21.77
C ARG A 243 -16.90 3.87 -21.03
N ASN A 244 -17.38 2.63 -20.94
CA ASN A 244 -16.63 1.49 -20.40
C ASN A 244 -16.09 1.72 -18.97
N GLY A 245 -16.80 2.50 -18.16
CA GLY A 245 -16.40 2.77 -16.78
C GLY A 245 -16.94 1.70 -15.83
N ARG A 246 -16.17 1.36 -14.79
CA ARG A 246 -16.65 0.52 -13.69
C ARG A 246 -16.12 1.04 -12.36
N MET A 247 -17.01 1.19 -11.39
CA MET A 247 -16.70 1.45 -9.98
C MET A 247 -17.33 0.34 -9.16
N ASP A 248 -16.49 -0.57 -8.71
CA ASP A 248 -16.88 -1.67 -7.85
C ASP A 248 -16.62 -1.28 -6.39
N PHE A 249 -17.63 -1.39 -5.54
CA PHE A 249 -17.55 -1.13 -4.12
C PHE A 249 -17.82 -2.44 -3.35
N PRO A 250 -16.82 -3.33 -3.22
CA PRO A 250 -16.98 -4.60 -2.51
C PRO A 250 -17.26 -4.43 -1.01
N HIS A 251 -17.04 -3.23 -0.46
CA HIS A 251 -17.55 -2.80 0.84
C HIS A 251 -18.09 -1.38 0.69
N ALA A 252 -19.33 -1.16 1.11
CA ALA A 252 -19.93 0.16 1.22
C ALA A 252 -20.98 0.12 2.33
N ARG A 253 -20.74 0.84 3.44
CA ARG A 253 -21.66 0.87 4.58
C ARG A 253 -21.78 2.29 5.08
N VAL A 254 -23.02 2.76 5.27
CA VAL A 254 -23.28 4.03 5.92
C VAL A 254 -24.16 3.78 7.13
N TYR A 255 -23.73 4.22 8.32
CA TYR A 255 -24.43 4.00 9.57
C TYR A 255 -24.27 5.19 10.52
N VAL A 256 -25.12 5.22 11.55
CA VAL A 256 -25.01 6.14 12.68
C VAL A 256 -24.46 5.36 13.87
N GLY A 257 -23.37 5.83 14.47
CA GLY A 257 -22.77 5.16 15.63
C GLY A 257 -21.64 5.96 16.26
N GLU A 258 -20.94 5.34 17.22
CA GLU A 258 -19.72 5.93 17.76
C GLU A 258 -18.60 5.88 16.71
N TYR A 259 -18.01 7.04 16.41
CA TYR A 259 -16.81 7.09 15.60
C TYR A 259 -15.61 6.69 16.44
N VAL A 260 -14.94 5.61 16.07
CA VAL A 260 -13.57 5.35 16.51
C VAL A 260 -12.66 5.84 15.38
N PRO A 261 -11.92 6.95 15.55
CA PRO A 261 -10.96 7.39 14.56
C PRO A 261 -9.98 6.25 14.26
N PRO A 262 -9.54 6.05 13.00
CA PRO A 262 -8.39 5.19 12.77
C PRO A 262 -7.25 5.72 13.63
N GLU A 263 -6.59 4.84 14.41
CA GLU A 263 -5.42 5.25 15.17
C GLU A 263 -4.43 5.89 14.19
N PRO A 264 -3.91 7.10 14.47
CA PRO A 264 -2.88 7.67 13.63
C PRO A 264 -1.75 6.64 13.52
N PRO A 265 -1.12 6.50 12.33
CA PRO A 265 -0.05 5.54 12.15
C PRO A 265 0.95 5.73 13.28
N LYS A 266 1.27 4.62 13.95
CA LYS A 266 2.15 4.64 15.11
C LYS A 266 3.44 5.36 14.73
N LYS A 267 3.76 6.44 15.45
CA LYS A 267 5.01 7.15 15.24
C LYS A 267 6.17 6.20 15.59
N ILE A 268 6.97 5.87 14.59
CA ILE A 268 8.21 5.11 14.73
C ILE A 268 9.35 6.10 14.50
N GLU A 269 10.14 6.35 15.53
CA GLU A 269 11.31 7.21 15.42
C GLU A 269 12.45 6.48 14.74
N ARG A 270 13.30 7.23 14.03
CA ARG A 270 14.42 6.64 13.32
C ARG A 270 15.36 5.92 14.28
N GLN A 271 15.62 4.64 14.03
CA GLN A 271 16.61 3.83 14.75
C GLN A 271 17.29 2.84 13.78
N PRO A 272 18.54 2.42 14.04
CA PRO A 272 19.13 1.33 13.27
C PRO A 272 18.22 0.10 13.26
N TYR A 273 18.13 -0.59 12.12
CA TYR A 273 17.30 -1.78 12.00
C TYR A 273 17.59 -2.78 13.12
N LYS A 274 16.57 -3.14 13.90
CA LYS A 274 16.70 -3.99 15.11
C LYS A 274 17.80 -3.53 16.10
N GLY A 275 18.14 -2.25 16.11
CA GLY A 275 19.18 -1.65 16.95
C GLY A 275 20.62 -1.97 16.51
N VAL A 276 20.82 -2.51 15.30
CA VAL A 276 22.13 -2.90 14.77
C VAL A 276 22.53 -1.99 13.61
N LYS A 277 23.71 -1.40 13.69
CA LYS A 277 24.30 -0.59 12.60
C LYS A 277 24.98 -1.49 11.59
N ALA A 278 24.79 -1.24 10.30
CA ALA A 278 25.51 -1.99 9.26
C ALA A 278 26.99 -1.64 9.27
N LYS A 279 27.87 -2.63 9.07
CA LYS A 279 29.33 -2.43 9.11
C LYS A 279 29.89 -2.13 7.73
N VAL A 280 30.82 -1.19 7.68
CA VAL A 280 31.57 -0.85 6.45
C VAL A 280 33.08 -0.86 6.76
N PRO A 281 33.90 -1.72 6.13
CA PRO A 281 33.56 -2.65 5.03
C PRO A 281 32.54 -3.73 5.42
N GLY A 282 31.73 -4.16 4.46
CA GLY A 282 30.64 -5.12 4.67
C GLY A 282 29.48 -4.93 3.71
N THR A 283 28.41 -5.70 3.95
CA THR A 283 27.17 -5.68 3.18
C THR A 283 26.08 -4.93 3.96
N VAL A 284 25.40 -4.01 3.28
CA VAL A 284 24.17 -3.35 3.73
C VAL A 284 23.01 -3.99 2.96
N GLU A 285 22.24 -4.87 3.62
CA GLU A 285 21.04 -5.47 3.03
C GLU A 285 19.95 -4.40 2.87
N ALA A 286 19.34 -4.29 1.70
CA ALA A 286 18.46 -3.18 1.37
C ALA A 286 17.10 -3.26 2.10
N GLU A 287 16.60 -4.47 2.36
CA GLU A 287 15.39 -4.66 3.16
C GLU A 287 15.57 -4.33 4.65
N ASN A 288 16.82 -4.11 5.09
CA ASN A 288 17.20 -3.79 6.47
C ASN A 288 17.46 -2.28 6.67
N PHE A 289 16.72 -1.41 5.97
CA PHE A 289 16.72 0.03 6.23
C PHE A 289 16.29 0.35 7.67
N ASP A 290 16.68 1.51 8.18
CA ASP A 290 16.41 1.94 9.55
C ASP A 290 14.91 1.86 9.89
N GLU A 291 14.60 1.55 11.14
CA GLU A 291 13.23 1.66 11.67
C GLU A 291 12.77 3.12 11.52
N GLY A 292 11.49 3.34 11.25
CA GLY A 292 10.94 4.68 11.03
C GLY A 292 9.74 4.67 10.07
N ASN A 293 8.85 5.66 10.16
CA ASN A 293 7.76 5.80 9.21
C ASN A 293 8.27 6.25 7.82
N SER A 294 7.41 6.14 6.79
CA SER A 294 7.61 6.83 5.51
C SER A 294 7.79 8.34 5.74
N GLY A 295 8.70 8.96 4.98
CA GLY A 295 9.19 10.33 5.16
C GLY A 295 10.22 10.50 6.29
N VAL A 296 10.49 9.46 7.10
CA VAL A 296 11.45 9.49 8.21
C VAL A 296 12.71 8.68 7.91
N SER A 297 12.58 7.37 7.67
CA SER A 297 13.72 6.48 7.35
C SER A 297 13.66 5.89 5.94
N TYR A 298 12.53 6.02 5.26
CA TYR A 298 12.36 5.68 3.86
C TYR A 298 11.23 6.54 3.25
N GLU A 299 11.05 6.51 1.94
CA GLU A 299 9.89 7.06 1.24
C GLU A 299 9.34 5.99 0.30
N ASP A 300 8.06 5.68 0.44
CA ASP A 300 7.31 4.90 -0.53
C ASP A 300 6.32 5.84 -1.22
N LEU A 301 6.42 5.94 -2.54
CA LEU A 301 5.59 6.83 -3.35
C LEU A 301 4.36 6.11 -3.92
N GLY A 302 4.31 4.77 -3.79
CA GLY A 302 3.18 3.92 -4.15
C GLY A 302 2.78 3.94 -5.62
N ASN A 303 2.29 2.81 -6.13
CA ASN A 303 1.55 2.78 -7.41
C ASN A 303 0.33 1.83 -7.39
N GLY A 304 0.10 1.09 -6.31
CA GLY A 304 -1.03 0.17 -6.16
C GLY A 304 -0.88 -1.16 -6.91
N GLU A 305 0.33 -1.50 -7.41
CA GLU A 305 0.55 -2.74 -8.18
C GLU A 305 1.07 -3.93 -7.34
N ALA A 306 1.49 -3.69 -6.10
CA ALA A 306 1.97 -4.71 -5.18
C ALA A 306 0.83 -5.36 -4.38
N THR A 307 0.96 -6.65 -4.07
CA THR A 307 0.01 -7.38 -3.21
C THR A 307 0.26 -7.09 -1.73
N ASP A 308 -0.73 -7.26 -0.85
CA ASP A 308 -0.57 -7.02 0.59
C ASP A 308 0.61 -7.83 1.22
N GLU A 309 0.90 -9.01 0.68
CA GLU A 309 1.98 -9.89 1.18
C GLU A 309 3.35 -9.22 1.12
N VAL A 310 3.68 -8.49 0.05
CA VAL A 310 4.98 -7.81 -0.10
C VAL A 310 5.14 -6.60 0.82
N TYR A 311 4.04 -6.01 1.31
CA TYR A 311 4.09 -4.92 2.30
C TYR A 311 4.21 -5.41 3.75
N THR A 312 3.88 -6.66 4.03
CA THR A 312 3.81 -7.18 5.41
C THR A 312 5.15 -7.64 5.99
N TYR A 313 6.21 -7.76 5.19
CA TYR A 313 7.51 -8.30 5.64
C TYR A 313 8.09 -7.55 6.84
N ARG A 314 8.01 -6.21 6.83
CA ARG A 314 8.48 -5.33 7.91
C ARG A 314 7.42 -5.15 9.03
N GLY A 315 6.23 -5.71 8.86
CA GLY A 315 5.06 -5.51 9.72
C GLY A 315 4.12 -4.42 9.20
N THR A 316 2.90 -4.39 9.74
CA THR A 316 1.80 -3.52 9.27
C THR A 316 2.02 -2.03 9.46
N ASP A 317 3.04 -1.63 10.24
CA ASP A 317 3.41 -0.23 10.45
C ASP A 317 4.30 0.32 9.30
N TYR A 318 4.73 -0.54 8.38
CA TYR A 318 5.61 -0.21 7.26
C TYR A 318 4.89 -0.38 5.92
N GLN A 319 5.27 0.47 4.97
CA GLN A 319 4.66 0.56 3.64
C GLN A 319 5.72 0.42 2.54
N ALA A 320 6.83 -0.28 2.82
CA ALA A 320 7.85 -0.58 1.82
C ALA A 320 7.63 -2.01 1.30
N ALA A 321 7.56 -2.17 -0.02
CA ALA A 321 7.43 -3.48 -0.64
C ALA A 321 8.76 -4.25 -0.60
N VAL A 322 8.73 -5.46 -0.04
CA VAL A 322 9.86 -6.38 0.01
C VAL A 322 9.50 -7.66 -0.74
N VAL A 323 10.27 -7.96 -1.77
CA VAL A 323 10.12 -9.11 -2.65
C VAL A 323 11.15 -10.19 -2.34
N ASP A 324 10.97 -11.38 -2.90
CA ASP A 324 12.05 -12.37 -2.97
C ASP A 324 13.12 -11.86 -3.96
N GLY A 325 14.39 -11.88 -3.54
CA GLY A 325 15.51 -11.38 -4.34
C GLY A 325 16.59 -12.43 -4.50
N GLY A 326 16.61 -13.12 -5.64
CA GLY A 326 17.53 -14.23 -5.87
C GLY A 326 17.39 -15.33 -4.81
N THR A 327 18.36 -15.44 -3.89
CA THR A 327 18.32 -16.38 -2.75
C THR A 327 17.88 -15.74 -1.42
N GLY A 328 17.62 -14.43 -1.40
CA GLY A 328 17.33 -13.62 -0.22
C GLY A 328 16.09 -12.74 -0.40
N LYS A 329 16.15 -11.51 0.10
CA LYS A 329 15.08 -10.51 0.02
C LYS A 329 15.60 -9.27 -0.69
N ALA A 330 14.70 -8.51 -1.28
CA ALA A 330 15.04 -7.23 -1.91
C ALA A 330 13.92 -6.22 -1.65
N ILE A 331 14.26 -4.94 -1.59
CA ILE A 331 13.24 -3.90 -1.82
C ILE A 331 12.80 -3.98 -3.28
N GLY A 332 11.50 -3.85 -3.55
CA GLY A 332 10.94 -3.98 -4.89
C GLY A 332 9.72 -3.09 -5.10
N TYR A 333 9.08 -3.19 -6.28
CA TYR A 333 7.97 -2.31 -6.67
C TYR A 333 8.29 -0.81 -6.52
N THR A 334 9.56 -0.46 -6.70
CA THR A 334 10.05 0.88 -6.39
C THR A 334 9.67 1.91 -7.44
N ASN A 335 9.52 3.16 -7.03
CA ASN A 335 9.36 4.31 -7.93
C ASN A 335 10.65 5.12 -8.02
N ALA A 336 10.79 5.88 -9.10
CA ALA A 336 11.85 6.88 -9.17
C ALA A 336 11.66 7.91 -8.04
N GLU A 337 12.77 8.34 -7.44
CA GLU A 337 12.86 9.25 -6.29
C GLU A 337 12.54 8.64 -4.92
N GLU A 338 12.09 7.39 -4.84
CA GLU A 338 12.02 6.67 -3.57
C GLU A 338 13.40 6.48 -2.95
N TRP A 339 13.46 6.45 -1.62
CA TRP A 339 14.71 6.35 -0.90
C TRP A 339 14.59 5.57 0.40
N TYR A 340 15.72 5.01 0.84
CA TYR A 340 15.83 4.19 2.04
C TYR A 340 17.12 4.57 2.78
N GLU A 341 17.04 4.82 4.09
CA GLU A 341 18.17 5.21 4.93
C GLU A 341 18.64 4.10 5.86
N TYR A 342 19.95 4.07 6.08
CA TYR A 342 20.64 3.06 6.88
C TYR A 342 21.63 3.77 7.81
N THR A 343 21.63 3.40 9.08
CA THR A 343 22.71 3.76 10.00
C THR A 343 23.88 2.80 9.78
N ILE A 344 25.00 3.33 9.30
CA ILE A 344 26.21 2.56 9.04
C ILE A 344 27.33 2.99 9.99
N ASP A 345 28.26 2.08 10.28
CA ASP A 345 29.46 2.31 11.08
C ASP A 345 30.69 1.96 10.24
N VAL A 346 31.38 3.02 9.78
CA VAL A 346 32.55 2.94 8.91
C VAL A 346 33.80 2.78 9.77
N GLU A 347 34.53 1.67 9.58
CA GLU A 347 35.67 1.30 10.40
C GLU A 347 36.89 2.22 10.22
N ALA A 348 37.11 2.73 9.01
CA ALA A 348 38.28 3.52 8.66
C ALA A 348 38.04 4.48 7.49
N ASP A 349 38.69 5.64 7.50
CA ASP A 349 38.72 6.55 6.35
C ASP A 349 39.28 5.84 5.10
N GLY A 350 38.76 6.18 3.93
CA GLY A 350 39.37 5.78 2.66
C GLY A 350 38.41 5.70 1.48
N GLU A 351 38.96 5.32 0.33
CA GLU A 351 38.17 4.93 -0.84
C GLU A 351 37.73 3.46 -0.70
N TYR A 352 36.47 3.22 -1.03
CA TYR A 352 35.83 1.91 -1.02
C TYR A 352 35.30 1.62 -2.42
N ASP A 353 35.45 0.37 -2.84
CA ASP A 353 34.67 -0.17 -3.95
C ASP A 353 33.25 -0.44 -3.48
N VAL A 354 32.29 -0.02 -4.29
CA VAL A 354 30.86 -0.16 -4.02
C VAL A 354 30.25 -1.05 -5.08
N GLU A 355 29.50 -2.06 -4.64
CA GLU A 355 28.75 -2.98 -5.50
C GLU A 355 27.32 -3.07 -4.99
N ALA A 356 26.34 -2.74 -5.82
CA ALA A 356 24.93 -3.02 -5.56
C ALA A 356 24.47 -4.23 -6.38
N ASN A 357 23.71 -5.13 -5.75
CA ASN A 357 23.04 -6.24 -6.42
C ASN A 357 21.60 -5.83 -6.73
N VAL A 358 21.27 -5.73 -8.02
CA VAL A 358 20.03 -5.10 -8.50
C VAL A 358 19.34 -5.93 -9.58
N SER A 359 18.03 -5.79 -9.71
CA SER A 359 17.25 -6.31 -10.83
C SER A 359 16.34 -5.22 -11.40
N ASN A 360 16.20 -5.17 -12.72
CA ASN A 360 15.24 -4.30 -13.37
C ASN A 360 14.86 -4.88 -14.75
N GLY A 361 13.70 -5.53 -14.80
CA GLY A 361 13.14 -6.07 -16.03
C GLY A 361 12.76 -5.00 -17.06
N SER A 362 12.57 -3.74 -16.65
CA SER A 362 12.26 -2.62 -17.58
C SER A 362 13.49 -2.10 -18.34
N GLY A 363 14.70 -2.48 -17.95
CA GLY A 363 15.94 -2.17 -18.64
C GLY A 363 16.94 -1.38 -17.80
N ALA A 364 17.81 -0.63 -18.49
CA ALA A 364 18.92 0.08 -17.86
C ALA A 364 18.44 1.12 -16.85
N GLY A 365 19.21 1.27 -15.78
CA GLY A 365 18.86 2.15 -14.69
C GLY A 365 20.03 2.60 -13.85
N LYS A 366 19.72 3.25 -12.72
CA LYS A 366 20.71 3.82 -11.83
C LYS A 366 20.22 3.86 -10.37
N LEU A 367 21.16 3.69 -9.44
CA LEU A 367 21.00 4.03 -8.02
C LEU A 367 21.86 5.24 -7.68
N ASN A 368 21.36 6.14 -6.85
CA ASN A 368 22.15 7.23 -6.27
C ASN A 368 22.36 6.97 -4.77
N LEU A 369 23.59 7.08 -4.31
CA LEU A 369 23.97 6.96 -2.91
C LEU A 369 24.30 8.33 -2.35
N SER A 370 23.88 8.61 -1.13
CA SER A 370 24.33 9.78 -0.36
C SER A 370 24.71 9.40 1.06
N LEU A 371 25.64 10.16 1.64
CA LEU A 371 26.12 10.01 3.02
C LEU A 371 25.87 11.32 3.76
N ASP A 372 25.13 11.27 4.86
CA ASP A 372 24.73 12.43 5.67
C ASP A 372 24.11 13.56 4.82
N GLY A 373 23.25 13.18 3.87
CA GLY A 373 22.57 14.09 2.95
C GLY A 373 23.45 14.65 1.82
N LYS A 374 24.70 14.21 1.68
CA LYS A 374 25.61 14.63 0.60
C LYS A 374 25.80 13.51 -0.42
N SER A 375 25.78 13.83 -1.71
CA SER A 375 26.03 12.87 -2.78
C SER A 375 27.32 12.08 -2.54
N LEU A 376 27.24 10.76 -2.63
CA LEU A 376 28.36 9.83 -2.40
C LEU A 376 28.81 9.15 -3.70
N ALA A 377 27.88 8.48 -4.40
CA ALA A 377 28.17 7.75 -5.62
C ALA A 377 26.89 7.57 -6.46
N SER A 378 27.06 7.26 -7.75
CA SER A 378 25.97 6.80 -8.63
C SER A 378 26.39 5.48 -9.27
N LEU A 379 25.51 4.48 -9.22
CA LEU A 379 25.77 3.14 -9.72
C LEU A 379 24.80 2.87 -10.88
N SER A 380 25.32 2.75 -12.09
CA SER A 380 24.53 2.45 -13.30
C SER A 380 24.57 0.95 -13.61
N PHE A 381 23.49 0.45 -14.19
CA PHE A 381 23.33 -0.96 -14.57
C PHE A 381 22.51 -1.07 -15.87
N THR A 382 22.53 -2.24 -16.51
CA THR A 382 22.02 -2.45 -17.88
C THR A 382 20.57 -2.95 -17.95
N GLY A 383 20.05 -3.49 -16.86
CA GLY A 383 18.76 -4.16 -16.77
C GLY A 383 18.87 -5.67 -16.99
N THR A 384 17.80 -6.38 -16.66
CA THR A 384 17.73 -7.85 -16.58
C THR A 384 16.73 -8.44 -17.58
N GLU A 385 16.55 -7.80 -18.74
CA GLU A 385 15.80 -8.33 -19.90
C GLU A 385 14.39 -8.87 -19.60
N ASN A 386 13.53 -8.10 -18.93
CA ASN A 386 12.19 -8.50 -18.46
C ASN A 386 12.14 -9.59 -17.38
N ASP A 387 13.27 -9.94 -16.78
CA ASP A 387 13.35 -10.81 -15.61
C ASP A 387 13.54 -9.98 -14.33
N TRP A 388 12.74 -10.23 -13.31
CA TRP A 388 12.76 -9.53 -12.02
C TRP A 388 13.45 -10.34 -10.91
N ASP A 389 13.73 -11.62 -11.17
CA ASP A 389 14.31 -12.58 -10.25
C ASP A 389 15.82 -12.80 -10.52
N THR A 390 16.29 -12.45 -11.72
CA THR A 390 17.71 -12.39 -12.05
C THR A 390 18.30 -11.05 -11.62
N TYR A 391 19.48 -11.08 -10.99
CA TYR A 391 20.18 -9.89 -10.49
C TYR A 391 21.53 -9.70 -11.18
N GLU A 392 21.91 -8.45 -11.36
CA GLU A 392 23.22 -8.02 -11.87
C GLU A 392 23.91 -7.05 -10.91
N LYS A 393 25.18 -6.76 -11.18
CA LYS A 393 26.02 -5.91 -10.34
C LYS A 393 26.16 -4.51 -10.92
N ALA A 394 25.75 -3.51 -10.15
CA ALA A 394 26.05 -2.10 -10.40
C ALA A 394 27.27 -1.71 -9.55
N THR A 395 28.35 -1.20 -10.17
CA THR A 395 29.61 -0.93 -9.45
C THR A 395 30.02 0.53 -9.51
N GLY A 396 30.80 0.96 -8.52
CA GLY A 396 31.32 2.32 -8.39
C GLY A 396 32.35 2.44 -7.26
N LYS A 397 32.73 3.68 -6.95
CA LYS A 397 33.67 4.00 -5.86
C LYS A 397 33.08 5.09 -4.98
N ALA A 398 33.39 5.03 -3.69
CA ALA A 398 32.95 6.00 -2.69
C ALA A 398 34.08 6.31 -1.72
N THR A 399 34.28 7.57 -1.37
CA THR A 399 35.19 7.95 -0.28
C THR A 399 34.38 8.13 0.99
N LEU A 400 34.73 7.37 2.03
CA LEU A 400 34.05 7.38 3.32
C LEU A 400 34.98 7.87 4.42
N THR A 401 34.40 8.54 5.42
CA THR A 401 35.07 8.85 6.69
C THR A 401 34.70 7.81 7.73
N LYS A 402 35.59 7.58 8.68
CA LYS A 402 35.41 6.71 9.83
C LYS A 402 34.33 7.27 10.74
N GLY A 403 33.48 6.38 11.22
CA GLY A 403 32.47 6.67 12.23
C GLY A 403 31.07 6.30 11.78
N GLU A 404 30.11 6.78 12.55
CA GLU A 404 28.69 6.57 12.30
C GLU A 404 28.18 7.56 11.26
N HIS A 405 27.46 7.05 10.27
CA HIS A 405 26.91 7.82 9.17
C HIS A 405 25.51 7.35 8.78
N VAL A 406 24.78 8.24 8.11
CA VAL A 406 23.51 7.93 7.45
C VAL A 406 23.78 7.69 5.97
N LEU A 407 23.72 6.43 5.54
CA LEU A 407 23.70 6.10 4.12
C LEU A 407 22.27 6.17 3.62
N ARG A 408 22.03 6.84 2.49
CA ARG A 408 20.76 6.80 1.78
C ARG A 408 20.96 6.19 0.39
N ILE A 409 20.15 5.18 0.08
CA ILE A 409 19.99 4.62 -1.26
C ILE A 409 18.76 5.30 -1.88
N THR A 410 18.90 5.89 -3.06
CA THR A 410 17.81 6.52 -3.81
C THR A 410 17.65 5.84 -5.15
N ILE A 411 16.42 5.43 -5.44
CA ILE A 411 16.01 4.79 -6.68
C ILE A 411 15.94 5.88 -7.76
N ALA A 412 16.82 5.83 -8.76
CA ALA A 412 16.80 6.83 -9.84
C ALA A 412 15.95 6.39 -11.05
N SER A 413 15.59 5.11 -11.11
CA SER A 413 14.80 4.51 -12.19
C SER A 413 13.79 3.58 -11.55
N ALA A 414 12.50 3.74 -11.88
CA ALA A 414 11.45 2.94 -11.29
C ALA A 414 11.63 1.43 -11.58
N ASN A 415 10.96 0.61 -10.78
CA ASN A 415 11.00 -0.84 -10.79
C ASN A 415 12.39 -1.43 -10.50
N THR A 416 13.33 -0.70 -9.90
CA THR A 416 14.60 -1.30 -9.50
C THR A 416 14.40 -2.10 -8.21
N ASN A 417 14.54 -3.42 -8.30
CA ASN A 417 14.72 -4.25 -7.12
C ASN A 417 16.16 -4.11 -6.64
N VAL A 418 16.37 -3.95 -5.33
CA VAL A 418 17.71 -3.86 -4.73
C VAL A 418 17.79 -4.89 -3.60
N ASP A 419 18.75 -5.80 -3.71
CA ASP A 419 19.03 -6.83 -2.70
C ASP A 419 19.99 -6.26 -1.65
N TYR A 420 21.19 -5.83 -2.06
CA TYR A 420 22.16 -5.25 -1.14
C TYR A 420 23.07 -4.21 -1.78
N VAL A 421 23.77 -3.44 -0.94
CA VAL A 421 24.95 -2.63 -1.30
C VAL A 421 26.15 -3.05 -0.45
N LYS A 422 27.22 -3.51 -1.11
CA LYS A 422 28.47 -3.95 -0.49
C LYS A 422 29.56 -2.89 -0.64
N PHE A 423 30.26 -2.61 0.45
CA PHE A 423 31.44 -1.76 0.50
C PHE A 423 32.68 -2.59 0.80
N SER A 424 33.68 -2.54 -0.07
CA SER A 424 34.94 -3.27 0.08
C SER A 424 36.12 -2.30 0.07
N LYS A 425 37.12 -2.53 0.92
CA LYS A 425 38.35 -1.74 0.92
C LYS A 425 39.46 -2.53 0.24
N ASP A 426 40.18 -1.90 -0.68
CA ASP A 426 41.39 -2.50 -1.26
C ASP A 426 42.36 -2.89 -0.14
N GLY A 427 42.55 -4.20 0.05
CA GLY A 427 43.47 -4.78 1.05
C GLY A 427 42.95 -4.92 2.49
N GLY A 428 41.63 -4.85 2.73
CA GLY A 428 41.08 -4.69 4.08
C GLY A 428 40.09 -5.74 4.63
N GLU A 429 39.82 -6.87 3.96
CA GLU A 429 39.15 -7.98 4.68
C GLU A 429 40.21 -8.87 5.35
N PRO A 430 40.08 -9.26 6.63
CA PRO A 430 40.58 -10.56 7.02
C PRO A 430 39.79 -11.53 6.17
N GLN A 431 40.43 -12.07 5.13
CA GLN A 431 39.87 -13.13 4.31
C GLN A 431 39.26 -14.15 5.28
N ALA A 432 37.94 -14.21 5.35
CA ALA A 432 37.30 -15.46 5.76
C ALA A 432 37.96 -16.48 4.85
N ILE A 433 38.73 -17.39 5.46
CA ILE A 433 39.40 -18.47 4.76
C ILE A 433 38.29 -19.43 4.32
N ALA A 434 37.46 -19.01 3.37
CA ALA A 434 37.15 -19.87 2.24
C ALA A 434 38.48 -20.03 1.52
N ALA A 435 39.31 -20.95 2.02
CA ALA A 435 40.39 -21.48 1.24
C ALA A 435 39.72 -22.14 0.02
N ASP A 436 39.51 -21.35 -1.03
CA ASP A 436 39.87 -21.79 -2.36
C ASP A 436 41.34 -22.11 -2.32
N LEU A 437 41.61 -23.29 -1.76
CA LEU A 437 42.86 -23.97 -1.84
C LEU A 437 42.97 -24.35 -3.31
N ARG A 438 43.36 -23.41 -4.17
CA ARG A 438 43.95 -23.69 -5.47
C ARG A 438 45.30 -24.34 -5.21
N LEU A 439 45.26 -25.58 -4.73
CA LEU A 439 46.38 -26.49 -4.79
C LEU A 439 46.59 -26.75 -6.28
N ASN A 440 47.61 -26.10 -6.80
CA ASN A 440 48.29 -26.55 -7.99
C ASN A 440 48.75 -27.99 -7.71
N ALA A 441 47.99 -28.98 -8.14
CA ALA A 441 48.33 -30.39 -7.94
C ALA A 441 47.74 -31.24 -9.07
N THR A 442 48.64 -31.95 -9.73
CA THR A 442 48.42 -33.18 -10.50
C THR A 442 47.32 -34.06 -9.89
N GLY A 443 46.51 -34.71 -10.74
CA GLY A 443 45.29 -35.45 -10.37
C GLY A 443 45.40 -36.29 -9.09
N LYS A 444 44.31 -36.32 -8.31
CA LYS A 444 44.31 -36.79 -6.92
C LYS A 444 43.22 -37.82 -6.65
N THR A 445 43.58 -38.92 -5.99
CA THR A 445 42.62 -39.91 -5.46
C THR A 445 42.25 -39.61 -4.01
N TYR A 446 40.95 -39.62 -3.71
CA TYR A 446 40.37 -39.42 -2.38
C TYR A 446 39.64 -40.68 -1.91
N GLN A 447 39.75 -41.03 -0.64
CA GLN A 447 38.84 -41.99 0.00
C GLN A 447 37.58 -41.23 0.45
N VAL A 448 36.41 -41.80 0.24
CA VAL A 448 35.11 -41.15 0.50
C VAL A 448 34.38 -41.91 1.58
N PHE A 449 33.75 -41.19 2.48
CA PHE A 449 32.99 -41.68 3.61
C PHE A 449 31.65 -40.94 3.72
N ASP A 450 30.64 -41.57 4.30
CA ASP A 450 29.41 -40.89 4.70
C ASP A 450 29.64 -40.04 5.96
N MET A 451 28.62 -39.27 6.36
CA MET A 451 28.67 -38.43 7.57
C MET A 451 28.75 -39.24 8.87
N GLN A 452 28.53 -40.55 8.81
CA GLN A 452 28.69 -41.48 9.93
C GLN A 452 30.08 -42.16 9.91
N GLY A 453 30.97 -41.77 8.99
CA GLY A 453 32.34 -42.26 8.89
C GLY A 453 32.48 -43.62 8.20
N ARG A 454 31.43 -44.15 7.56
CA ARG A 454 31.50 -45.42 6.82
C ARG A 454 32.13 -45.19 5.46
N ALA A 455 33.07 -46.05 5.06
CA ALA A 455 33.73 -45.95 3.77
C ALA A 455 32.75 -46.22 2.61
N LEU A 456 32.59 -45.24 1.72
CA LEU A 456 31.77 -45.30 0.52
C LEU A 456 32.59 -45.67 -0.73
N GLY A 457 33.90 -45.43 -0.73
CA GLY A 457 34.79 -45.83 -1.83
C GLY A 457 35.94 -44.86 -2.05
N LYS A 458 36.43 -44.78 -3.29
CA LYS A 458 37.46 -43.80 -3.71
C LYS A 458 37.02 -43.01 -4.93
N VAL A 459 37.35 -41.73 -5.01
CA VAL A 459 37.11 -40.86 -6.18
C VAL A 459 38.44 -40.36 -6.70
N GLU A 460 38.64 -40.43 -8.01
CA GLU A 460 39.76 -39.79 -8.68
C GLU A 460 39.29 -38.47 -9.29
N VAL A 461 39.99 -37.39 -8.95
CA VAL A 461 39.71 -36.04 -9.44
C VAL A 461 40.77 -35.70 -10.48
N VAL A 462 40.34 -35.59 -11.74
CA VAL A 462 41.20 -35.16 -12.85
C VAL A 462 41.63 -33.70 -12.67
N ALA A 463 42.77 -33.33 -13.24
CA ALA A 463 43.30 -31.98 -13.12
C ALA A 463 42.28 -30.95 -13.65
N GLY A 464 41.96 -29.94 -12.82
CA GLY A 464 41.01 -28.88 -13.15
C GLY A 464 39.54 -29.19 -12.81
N ALA A 465 39.19 -30.43 -12.46
CA ALA A 465 37.84 -30.77 -12.02
C ALA A 465 37.63 -30.51 -10.52
N SER A 466 36.40 -30.16 -10.13
CA SER A 466 36.06 -30.05 -8.71
C SER A 466 35.85 -31.44 -8.10
N ILE A 467 36.20 -31.58 -6.83
CA ILE A 467 35.93 -32.81 -6.08
C ILE A 467 34.42 -33.04 -5.89
N SER A 468 33.62 -31.98 -5.84
CA SER A 468 32.16 -32.05 -5.77
C SER A 468 31.58 -32.73 -7.01
N ASP A 469 32.02 -32.30 -8.20
CA ASP A 469 31.54 -32.88 -9.46
C ASP A 469 31.96 -34.34 -9.61
N ALA A 470 33.19 -34.67 -9.18
CA ALA A 470 33.68 -36.05 -9.21
C ALA A 470 32.93 -36.97 -8.22
N LEU A 471 32.53 -36.44 -7.06
CA LEU A 471 31.67 -37.14 -6.10
C LEU A 471 30.26 -37.35 -6.67
N PHE A 472 29.66 -36.31 -7.25
CA PHE A 472 28.33 -36.41 -7.87
C PHE A 472 28.34 -37.38 -9.04
N ALA A 473 29.33 -37.30 -9.93
CA ALA A 473 29.48 -38.20 -11.07
C ALA A 473 29.57 -39.66 -10.62
N LYS A 474 30.26 -39.94 -9.51
CA LYS A 474 30.45 -41.31 -9.00
C LYS A 474 29.26 -41.85 -8.21
N PHE A 475 28.68 -41.04 -7.33
CA PHE A 475 27.65 -41.50 -6.39
C PHE A 475 26.22 -41.09 -6.80
N GLN A 476 26.07 -40.19 -7.77
CA GLN A 476 24.80 -39.70 -8.32
C GLN A 476 23.82 -39.21 -7.23
N GLN A 477 24.36 -38.65 -6.17
CA GLN A 477 23.62 -38.22 -4.99
C GLN A 477 24.13 -36.86 -4.51
N THR A 478 23.20 -35.96 -4.21
CA THR A 478 23.48 -34.71 -3.51
C THR A 478 23.57 -34.96 -2.01
N GLY A 479 24.32 -34.13 -1.31
CA GLY A 479 24.51 -34.30 0.13
C GLY A 479 25.91 -33.91 0.57
N VAL A 480 26.28 -34.36 1.76
CA VAL A 480 27.59 -34.05 2.35
C VAL A 480 28.39 -35.33 2.46
N TYR A 481 29.62 -35.28 1.94
CA TYR A 481 30.57 -36.38 1.99
C TYR A 481 31.79 -35.99 2.80
N MET A 482 32.40 -36.97 3.46
CA MET A 482 33.71 -36.83 4.08
C MET A 482 34.74 -37.43 3.16
N VAL A 483 35.74 -36.64 2.74
CA VAL A 483 36.81 -37.10 1.85
C VAL A 483 38.16 -37.04 2.54
N LYS A 484 38.93 -38.12 2.40
CA LYS A 484 40.28 -38.24 2.97
C LYS A 484 41.31 -38.31 1.85
N GLN A 485 42.32 -37.45 1.95
CA GLN A 485 43.52 -37.50 1.13
C GLN A 485 44.75 -37.51 2.03
N GLY A 486 45.53 -38.59 1.97
CA GLY A 486 46.64 -38.80 2.91
C GLY A 486 46.13 -38.78 4.35
N GLY A 487 46.71 -37.92 5.19
CA GLY A 487 46.30 -37.74 6.60
C GLY A 487 45.17 -36.74 6.84
N LYS A 488 44.72 -36.00 5.82
CA LYS A 488 43.72 -34.93 5.97
C LYS A 488 42.33 -35.41 5.58
N LEU A 489 41.35 -35.15 6.46
CA LEU A 489 39.93 -35.41 6.25
C LEU A 489 39.20 -34.06 6.08
N THR A 490 38.37 -33.94 5.05
CA THR A 490 37.65 -32.71 4.70
C THR A 490 36.19 -33.02 4.39
N GLN A 491 35.28 -32.14 4.77
CA GLN A 491 33.87 -32.23 4.40
C GLN A 491 33.63 -31.54 3.05
N VAL A 492 32.92 -32.19 2.14
CA VAL A 492 32.54 -31.65 0.82
C VAL A 492 31.03 -31.72 0.67
N ARG A 493 30.40 -30.56 0.42
CA ARG A 493 28.99 -30.49 0.06
C ARG A 493 28.87 -30.64 -1.45
N VAL A 494 28.01 -31.56 -1.88
CA VAL A 494 27.67 -31.84 -3.27
C VAL A 494 26.26 -31.34 -3.52
N THR A 495 26.14 -30.33 -4.37
CA THR A 495 24.89 -29.76 -4.88
C THR A 495 24.79 -30.04 -6.38
N ARG A 496 23.58 -30.04 -6.93
CA ARG A 496 23.37 -30.15 -8.38
C ARG A 496 23.63 -28.81 -9.05
#